data_AF-A0A1Q5QZN4-F1
#
_entry.id   AF-A0A1Q5QZN4-F1
#
_cell.length_a   1.000
_cell.length_b   1.000
_cell.length_c   1.000
_cell.angle_alpha   90.00
_cell.angle_beta   90.00
_cell.angle_gamma   90.00
#
_symmetry.space_group_name_H-M   'P 1'
#
loop_
_entity.id
_entity.type
_entity.pdbx_description
1 polymer ?
#
loop_
_entity_poly.entity_id
_entity_poly.type
_entity_poly.pdbx_seq_one_letter_code
_entity_poly.pdbx_strand_id
1 'polypeptide(L)'
;MLMSRERRPAVGTLRGWAMSVLHDAGAIRECGEHGWMQDRGAPHARERAFNVARQDPPAGVSPAVAAVAIAEVLDSIGDTCPGCSHEDLI
;
A
#
# COMPACT_ATOMS: atom_id res chain seq x y z
N MET A 1 -9.14 20.65 18.29
CA MET A 1 -7.87 20.58 17.55
C MET A 1 -7.31 19.17 17.75
N LEU A 2 -7.65 18.23 16.87
CA LEU A 2 -7.20 16.85 16.97
C LEU A 2 -5.84 16.74 16.29
N MET A 3 -4.80 16.64 17.10
CA MET A 3 -3.47 16.23 16.65
C MET A 3 -3.62 14.81 16.12
N SER A 4 -3.57 14.66 14.80
CA SER A 4 -3.50 13.36 14.13
C SER A 4 -2.22 12.68 14.60
N ARG A 5 -2.36 11.92 15.67
CA ARG A 5 -1.36 11.07 16.29
C ARG A 5 -0.69 10.27 15.17
N GLU A 6 0.50 10.72 14.79
CA GLU A 6 1.67 9.97 14.35
C GLU A 6 1.50 8.46 14.46
N ARG A 7 0.63 7.88 13.62
CA ARG A 7 0.70 6.47 13.25
C ARG A 7 1.83 6.37 12.24
N ARG A 8 3.06 6.61 12.71
CA ARG A 8 4.24 6.11 12.01
C ARG A 8 4.02 4.60 11.93
N PRO A 9 3.76 4.04 10.74
CA PRO A 9 3.69 2.59 10.62
C PRO A 9 5.02 2.05 11.11
N ALA A 10 4.99 0.97 11.87
CA ALA A 10 6.15 0.37 12.52
C ALA A 10 7.11 -0.33 11.52
N VAL A 11 7.45 0.31 10.41
CA VAL A 11 8.37 -0.25 9.43
C VAL A 11 9.46 0.75 9.12
N GLY A 12 10.64 0.50 9.67
CA GLY A 12 11.87 1.24 9.34
C GLY A 12 12.37 1.03 7.91
N THR A 13 11.54 0.54 6.98
CA THR A 13 11.89 0.31 5.59
C THR A 13 10.93 1.04 4.65
N LEU A 14 11.46 1.51 3.51
CA LEU A 14 10.70 2.21 2.49
C LEU A 14 9.49 1.40 1.98
N ARG A 15 9.61 0.07 1.98
CA ARG A 15 8.53 -0.87 1.61
C ARG A 15 7.32 -0.77 2.54
N GLY A 16 7.52 -0.77 3.86
CA GLY A 16 6.38 -0.71 4.78
C GLY A 16 5.75 0.67 4.86
N TRP A 17 6.52 1.73 4.63
CA TRP A 17 5.94 3.06 4.38
C TRP A 17 5.03 3.02 3.13
N ALA A 18 5.50 2.47 2.01
CA ALA A 18 4.72 2.35 0.78
C ALA A 18 3.43 1.53 0.98
N MET A 19 3.52 0.42 1.71
CA MET A 19 2.35 -0.39 2.10
C MET A 19 1.33 0.41 2.90
N SER A 20 1.78 1.22 3.87
CA SER A 20 0.87 2.04 4.66
C SER A 20 0.18 3.12 3.81
N VAL A 21 0.92 3.77 2.91
CA VAL A 21 0.35 4.79 2.01
C VAL A 21 -0.68 4.18 1.08
N LEU A 22 -0.38 3.00 0.52
CA LEU A 22 -1.31 2.27 -0.34
C LEU A 22 -2.58 1.83 0.42
N HIS A 23 -2.44 1.39 1.66
CA HIS A 23 -3.58 1.00 2.50
C HIS A 23 -4.45 2.20 2.85
N ASP A 24 -3.84 3.31 3.28
CA ASP A 24 -4.55 4.56 3.61
C ASP A 24 -5.25 5.17 2.39
N ALA A 25 -4.58 5.12 1.22
CA ALA A 25 -5.18 5.54 -0.04
C ALA A 25 -6.31 4.62 -0.53
N GLY A 26 -6.49 3.43 0.07
CA GLY A 26 -7.45 2.41 -0.36
C GLY A 26 -7.08 1.73 -1.67
N ALA A 27 -5.80 1.78 -2.04
CA ALA A 27 -5.26 1.13 -3.24
C ALA A 27 -5.10 -0.38 -3.02
N ILE A 28 -4.82 -0.79 -1.78
CA ILE A 28 -4.75 -2.19 -1.35
C ILE A 28 -5.75 -2.46 -0.23
N ARG A 29 -6.20 -3.72 -0.12
CA ARG A 29 -7.08 -4.21 0.95
C ARG A 29 -6.59 -5.54 1.48
N GLU A 30 -6.84 -5.80 2.75
CA GLU A 30 -6.63 -7.13 3.32
C GLU A 30 -7.81 -8.05 2.95
N CYS A 31 -7.51 -9.30 2.63
CA CYS A 31 -8.51 -10.37 2.56
C CYS A 31 -8.98 -10.68 3.98
N GLY A 32 -10.26 -10.44 4.30
CA GLY A 32 -10.78 -10.71 5.65
C GLY A 32 -10.71 -12.18 6.08
N GLU A 33 -10.66 -13.11 5.12
CA GLU A 33 -10.63 -14.55 5.40
C GLU A 33 -9.20 -15.08 5.60
N HIS A 34 -8.24 -14.53 4.84
CA HIS A 34 -6.90 -15.11 4.72
C HIS A 34 -5.76 -14.14 5.09
N GLY A 35 -6.07 -12.88 5.41
CA GLY A 35 -5.06 -11.86 5.77
C GLY A 35 -4.15 -11.39 4.63
N TRP A 36 -4.35 -11.87 3.40
CA TRP A 36 -3.52 -11.45 2.26
C TRP A 36 -3.85 -10.04 1.80
N MET A 37 -2.82 -9.22 1.61
CA MET A 37 -2.94 -7.92 0.96
C MET A 37 -3.18 -8.12 -0.54
N GLN A 38 -4.16 -7.41 -1.08
CA GLN A 38 -4.55 -7.46 -2.48
C GLN A 38 -4.67 -6.05 -3.03
N ASP A 39 -4.21 -5.83 -4.26
CA ASP A 39 -4.45 -4.59 -4.98
C ASP A 39 -5.92 -4.52 -5.42
N ARG A 40 -6.59 -3.39 -5.14
CA ARG A 40 -8.00 -3.17 -5.46
C ARG A 40 -8.23 -2.81 -6.93
N GLY A 41 -7.17 -2.50 -7.67
CA GLY A 41 -7.22 -2.07 -9.06
C GLY A 41 -7.81 -0.67 -9.26
N ALA A 42 -8.06 0.09 -8.18
CA ALA A 42 -8.76 1.37 -8.27
C ALA A 42 -7.79 2.48 -8.73
N PRO A 43 -7.92 3.01 -9.96
CA PRO A 43 -6.95 3.96 -10.51
C PRO A 43 -6.87 5.24 -9.68
N HIS A 44 -8.01 5.74 -9.18
CA HIS A 44 -8.04 6.91 -8.30
C HIS A 44 -7.35 6.68 -6.95
N ALA A 45 -7.40 5.45 -6.42
CA ALA A 45 -6.73 5.13 -5.16
C ALA A 45 -5.21 5.06 -5.36
N ARG A 46 -4.77 4.47 -6.48
CA ARG A 46 -3.36 4.45 -6.88
C ARG A 46 -2.84 5.88 -7.07
N GLU A 47 -3.57 6.74 -7.77
CA GLU A 47 -3.18 8.13 -7.97
C GLU A 47 -3.05 8.90 -6.64
N ARG A 48 -3.96 8.69 -5.68
CA ARG A 48 -3.80 9.26 -4.33
C ARG A 48 -2.52 8.80 -3.64
N ALA A 49 -2.17 7.51 -3.73
CA ALA A 49 -0.93 6.98 -3.16
C ALA A 49 0.32 7.63 -3.80
N PHE A 50 0.35 7.77 -5.13
CA PHE A 50 1.43 8.45 -5.83
C PHE A 50 1.51 9.95 -5.49
N ASN A 51 0.39 10.61 -5.26
CA ASN A 51 0.37 12.00 -4.80
C ASN A 51 0.99 12.13 -3.40
N VAL A 52 0.70 11.20 -2.49
CA VAL A 52 1.34 11.16 -1.16
C VAL A 52 2.86 10.96 -1.30
N ALA A 53 3.32 10.04 -2.15
CA ALA A 53 4.76 9.87 -2.39
C ALA A 53 5.47 11.12 -2.92
N ARG A 54 4.76 11.97 -3.64
CA ARG A 54 5.31 13.22 -4.18
C ARG A 54 5.31 14.35 -3.16
N GLN A 55 4.28 14.42 -2.33
CA GLN A 55 4.06 15.52 -1.39
C GLN A 55 4.72 15.28 -0.02
N ASP A 56 4.71 14.03 0.45
CA ASP A 56 5.18 13.63 1.78
C ASP A 56 6.02 12.34 1.70
N PRO A 57 7.19 12.36 1.02
CA PRO A 57 8.10 11.24 1.02
C PRO A 57 8.77 11.07 2.40
N PRO A 58 9.22 9.85 2.75
CA PRO A 58 9.96 9.63 3.98
C PRO A 58 11.29 10.40 3.99
N ALA A 59 11.76 10.79 5.18
CA ALA A 59 12.95 11.61 5.32
C ALA A 59 14.19 10.95 4.67
N GLY A 60 14.93 11.73 3.86
CA GLY A 60 16.09 11.25 3.12
C GLY A 60 15.77 10.48 1.84
N VAL A 61 14.49 10.38 1.45
CA VAL A 61 14.05 9.73 0.22
C VAL A 61 13.48 10.76 -0.74
N SER A 62 13.94 10.74 -1.99
CA SER A 62 13.41 11.62 -3.03
C SER A 62 12.00 11.19 -3.45
N PRO A 63 11.11 12.13 -3.83
CA PRO A 63 9.78 11.83 -4.38
C PRO A 63 9.74 10.74 -5.45
N ALA A 64 10.73 10.72 -6.34
CA ALA A 64 10.85 9.71 -7.38
C ALA A 64 11.10 8.30 -6.80
N VAL A 65 11.98 8.19 -5.80
CA VAL A 65 12.28 6.92 -5.13
C VAL A 65 11.08 6.45 -4.32
N ALA A 66 10.37 7.36 -3.67
CA ALA A 66 9.13 7.04 -2.96
C ALA A 66 8.04 6.51 -3.93
N ALA A 67 7.89 7.12 -5.11
CA ALA A 67 6.97 6.65 -6.14
C ALA A 67 7.35 5.26 -6.67
N VAL A 68 8.64 5.01 -6.90
CA VAL A 68 9.13 3.68 -7.31
C VAL A 68 8.79 2.63 -6.26
N ALA A 69 9.00 2.92 -4.98
CA ALA A 69 8.67 1.97 -3.91
C ALA A 69 7.17 1.63 -3.84
N ILE A 70 6.29 2.60 -4.10
CA ILE A 70 4.85 2.34 -4.23
C ILE A 70 4.57 1.41 -5.41
N ALA A 71 5.18 1.67 -6.57
CA ALA A 71 5.02 0.83 -7.75
C ALA A 71 5.55 -0.60 -7.52
N GLU A 72 6.70 -0.76 -6.87
CA GLU A 72 7.27 -2.08 -6.53
C GLU A 72 6.38 -2.87 -5.56
N VAL A 73 5.75 -2.20 -4.58
CA VAL A 73 4.79 -2.86 -3.69
C VAL A 73 3.55 -3.30 -4.44
N LEU A 74 3.03 -2.47 -5.35
CA LEU A 74 1.89 -2.83 -6.20
C LEU A 74 2.21 -3.99 -7.14
N ASP A 75 3.41 -4.01 -7.73
CA ASP A 75 3.87 -5.10 -8.59
C ASP A 75 4.06 -6.42 -7.81
N SER A 76 4.52 -6.31 -6.56
CA SER A 76 4.67 -7.46 -5.65
C SER A 76 3.34 -7.99 -5.10
N ILE A 77 2.26 -7.20 -5.13
CA ILE A 77 0.94 -7.58 -4.60
C ILE A 77 0.04 -7.95 -5.77
N GLY A 78 -0.38 -9.22 -5.82
CA GLY A 78 -1.39 -9.65 -6.79
C GLY A 78 -2.75 -8.96 -6.57
N ASP A 79 -3.53 -8.86 -7.63
CA ASP A 79 -4.93 -8.41 -7.58
C ASP A 79 -5.87 -9.41 -6.89
N THR A 80 -5.42 -10.65 -6.69
CA THR A 80 -6.21 -11.76 -6.17
C THR A 80 -5.55 -12.43 -4.95
N CYS A 81 -6.35 -12.77 -3.95
CA CYS A 81 -5.94 -13.58 -2.80
C CYS A 81 -5.75 -15.05 -3.23
N PRO A 82 -4.53 -15.62 -3.14
CA PRO A 82 -4.28 -17.00 -3.55
C PRO A 82 -5.02 -18.04 -2.70
N GLY A 83 -5.38 -17.71 -1.45
CA GLY A 83 -6.18 -18.59 -0.58
C GLY A 83 -7.64 -18.69 -1.04
N CYS A 84 -8.24 -17.56 -1.46
CA CYS A 84 -9.62 -17.55 -1.96
C CYS A 84 -9.77 -18.27 -3.29
N SER A 85 -8.75 -18.23 -4.16
CA SER A 85 -8.78 -18.94 -5.44
C SER A 85 -8.45 -20.43 -5.33
N HIS A 86 -7.90 -20.90 -4.21
CA HIS A 86 -7.62 -22.33 -3.97
C HIS A 86 -8.78 -23.08 -3.32
N GLU A 87 -9.65 -22.40 -2.57
CA GLU A 87 -10.77 -23.03 -1.84
C GLU A 87 -11.96 -23.41 -2.77
N ASP A 88 -11.98 -22.94 -4.02
CA ASP A 88 -13.02 -23.28 -5.01
C ASP A 88 -12.74 -24.59 -5.77
N LEU A 89 -11.62 -25.28 -5.47
CA LEU A 89 -11.14 -26.45 -6.22
C LEU A 89 -11.20 -27.79 -5.45
N ILE A 90 -12.00 -27.89 -4.37
CA ILE A 90 -12.18 -29.14 -3.60
C ILE A 90 -13.59 -29.71 -3.75
#